data_AF-A0A7C3RKU5-F1
#
_entry.id   AF-A0A7C3RKU5-F1
#
_cell.length_a   1.000
_cell.length_b   1.000
_cell.length_c   1.000
_cell.angle_alpha   90.00
_cell.angle_beta   90.00
_cell.angle_gamma   90.00
#
_symmetry.space_group_name_H-M   'P 1'
#
loop_
_entity.id
_entity.type
_entity.pdbx_description
1 polymer ?
#
loop_
_entity_poly.entity_id
_entity_poly.type
_entity_poly.pdbx_seq_one_letter_code
_entity_poly.pdbx_strand_id
1 'polypeptide(L)'
;MLERSAKPKRISYAGGIGSGVNVDFTSKQTVQPVKIEKHMKIQNSISTKVLVLSCVALGAVAVTTVGQTLTHRYSFTSDASDSVGGAHGTLMNGTIVQDGQAVLDNPLGYDSSNPDGKYVDLPDGLLASYDSVTLEAWLTPYLGDMWTRIWDFGDGTAKYMFLSTGNNTQTGPESESVAPGRTSNFLRSRALMSDSIENHVVLTINGPNQLAKLYLNGELVDVNPNYTNTPAALGSTTNNWLGRSQWGGDDYLSGLLNEFRIYNGPLDALRVKANYLAGPDTIATPTVTNIQLLVRYPFYIGFPRPVELLAYADSLAEPVDISDSPAVTYSVEDPNILQISSAGVVTGLAEGTTRIIAQYGSLSATQTVQVLDQKAVLRHRYSFTTDASDSVGGQHGTLAGDAQIIGGQVVMDGSGCICGSTAVPFSAYEYPTQRRDI
;
A
#
# COMPACT_ATOMS: atom_id res chain seq x y z
N MET A 1 11.01 -32.88 -57.66
CA MET A 1 11.38 -34.29 -57.92
C MET A 1 11.09 -35.09 -56.67
N LEU A 2 10.74 -36.37 -56.88
CA LEU A 2 10.31 -37.41 -55.92
C LEU A 2 8.79 -37.55 -55.76
N GLU A 3 8.32 -38.73 -56.19
CA GLU A 3 6.91 -39.08 -56.39
C GLU A 3 6.37 -39.99 -55.29
N ARG A 4 5.05 -40.15 -55.32
CA ARG A 4 4.26 -41.08 -54.52
C ARG A 4 4.38 -42.50 -55.05
N SER A 5 4.22 -43.51 -54.19
CA SER A 5 3.48 -44.74 -54.54
C SER A 5 3.00 -45.48 -53.29
N ALA A 6 1.95 -46.30 -53.42
CA ALA A 6 1.33 -47.03 -52.31
C ALA A 6 0.71 -48.38 -52.74
N LYS A 7 0.60 -49.30 -51.77
CA LYS A 7 -0.16 -50.58 -51.78
C LYS A 7 0.43 -51.74 -52.65
N PRO A 8 -0.10 -52.97 -52.55
CA PRO A 8 -0.14 -53.83 -51.34
C PRO A 8 0.19 -55.32 -51.65
N LYS A 9 0.20 -56.22 -50.65
CA LYS A 9 -0.02 -57.67 -50.88
C LYS A 9 -0.61 -58.42 -49.66
N ARG A 10 -1.54 -59.34 -49.93
CA ARG A 10 -2.09 -60.36 -49.00
C ARG A 10 -1.33 -61.69 -49.15
N ILE A 11 -1.47 -62.61 -48.18
CA ILE A 11 -1.78 -64.07 -48.33
C ILE A 11 -2.02 -64.68 -46.92
N SER A 12 -2.44 -65.94 -46.82
CA SER A 12 -3.41 -66.41 -45.81
C SER A 12 -3.30 -67.89 -45.37
N TYR A 13 -3.68 -68.16 -44.11
CA TYR A 13 -4.34 -69.38 -43.56
C TYR A 13 -3.59 -70.73 -43.34
N ALA A 14 -4.21 -71.54 -42.44
CA ALA A 14 -3.96 -72.93 -42.00
C ALA A 14 -2.77 -73.15 -41.01
N GLY A 15 -2.80 -74.07 -40.05
CA GLY A 15 -3.85 -75.01 -39.58
C GLY A 15 -3.20 -76.27 -38.98
N GLY A 16 -3.69 -76.82 -37.85
CA GLY A 16 -3.03 -78.01 -37.25
C GLY A 16 -3.51 -78.44 -35.87
N ILE A 17 -4.03 -79.66 -35.81
CA ILE A 17 -4.74 -80.38 -34.73
C ILE A 17 -3.76 -81.30 -33.97
N GLY A 18 -4.06 -81.70 -32.72
CA GLY A 18 -3.32 -82.77 -32.02
C GLY A 18 -3.88 -83.19 -30.65
N SER A 19 -4.22 -84.48 -30.51
CA SER A 19 -4.61 -85.27 -29.32
C SER A 19 -4.03 -84.87 -27.94
N GLY A 20 -4.66 -85.13 -26.78
CA GLY A 20 -5.83 -85.97 -26.48
C GLY A 20 -5.48 -87.23 -25.66
N VAL A 21 -5.66 -87.20 -24.33
CA VAL A 21 -5.68 -88.38 -23.43
C VAL A 21 -6.65 -88.11 -22.26
N ASN A 22 -7.52 -89.07 -21.95
CA ASN A 22 -8.35 -89.11 -20.73
C ASN A 22 -7.76 -90.14 -19.75
N VAL A 23 -7.73 -89.82 -18.45
CA VAL A 23 -7.82 -90.82 -17.37
C VAL A 23 -8.66 -90.22 -16.23
N ASP A 24 -9.70 -90.94 -15.83
CA ASP A 24 -10.58 -90.64 -14.68
C ASP A 24 -10.22 -91.60 -13.53
N PHE A 25 -10.48 -91.21 -12.27
CA PHE A 25 -10.90 -92.10 -11.16
C PHE A 25 -11.11 -91.32 -9.84
N THR A 26 -12.34 -90.86 -9.63
CA THR A 26 -13.13 -90.93 -8.36
C THR A 26 -12.45 -90.76 -6.98
N SER A 27 -12.90 -89.76 -6.19
CA SER A 27 -13.33 -90.01 -4.79
C SER A 27 -14.29 -88.95 -4.18
N LYS A 28 -15.52 -89.40 -3.90
CA LYS A 28 -16.43 -89.05 -2.77
C LYS A 28 -16.56 -87.60 -2.24
N GLN A 29 -17.57 -86.89 -2.77
CA GLN A 29 -18.81 -86.48 -2.05
C GLN A 29 -18.76 -85.99 -0.58
N THR A 30 -19.12 -84.71 -0.36
CA THR A 30 -20.07 -84.25 0.68
C THR A 30 -20.86 -83.04 0.16
N VAL A 31 -22.16 -82.92 0.48
CA VAL A 31 -23.14 -82.11 -0.27
C VAL A 31 -24.25 -81.53 0.65
N GLN A 32 -24.54 -80.22 0.53
CA GLN A 32 -25.79 -79.48 0.92
C GLN A 32 -25.96 -79.06 2.42
N PRO A 33 -26.77 -78.01 2.76
CA PRO A 33 -27.90 -77.43 2.00
C PRO A 33 -27.91 -75.90 1.67
N VAL A 34 -28.96 -75.51 0.92
CA VAL A 34 -29.15 -74.31 0.06
C VAL A 34 -30.38 -73.46 0.44
N LYS A 35 -30.48 -72.24 -0.17
CA LYS A 35 -31.63 -71.30 -0.36
C LYS A 35 -31.87 -70.27 0.78
N ILE A 36 -32.51 -69.09 0.60
CA ILE A 36 -33.40 -68.52 -0.47
C ILE A 36 -32.92 -67.11 -0.95
N GLU A 37 -33.40 -66.65 -2.12
CA GLU A 37 -33.13 -65.35 -2.78
C GLU A 37 -33.94 -64.14 -2.24
N LYS A 38 -33.49 -62.91 -2.56
CA LYS A 38 -34.36 -61.90 -3.23
C LYS A 38 -33.58 -60.81 -3.97
N HIS A 39 -34.05 -60.45 -5.16
CA HIS A 39 -33.48 -59.40 -6.02
C HIS A 39 -33.93 -58.00 -5.59
N MET A 40 -33.02 -57.02 -5.56
CA MET A 40 -33.35 -55.63 -5.95
C MET A 40 -32.07 -54.91 -6.44
N LYS A 41 -32.07 -54.46 -7.71
CA LYS A 41 -31.03 -53.58 -8.25
C LYS A 41 -31.37 -52.13 -7.92
N ILE A 42 -30.46 -51.40 -7.29
CA ILE A 42 -30.42 -49.94 -7.33
C ILE A 42 -28.99 -49.54 -7.70
N GLN A 43 -28.81 -48.92 -8.86
CA GLN A 43 -27.53 -48.30 -9.23
C GLN A 43 -27.49 -46.89 -8.66
N ASN A 44 -26.62 -46.66 -7.67
CA ASN A 44 -26.22 -45.32 -7.25
C ASN A 44 -24.73 -45.14 -7.58
N SER A 45 -24.43 -44.46 -8.68
CA SER A 45 -23.06 -44.06 -9.02
C SER A 45 -22.65 -42.85 -8.17
N ILE A 46 -22.00 -43.08 -7.03
CA ILE A 46 -21.35 -42.01 -6.28
C ILE A 46 -20.03 -41.68 -6.98
N SER A 47 -20.06 -40.64 -7.81
CA SER A 47 -18.86 -40.07 -8.42
C SER A 47 -17.99 -39.46 -7.32
N THR A 48 -16.94 -40.18 -6.93
CA THR A 48 -15.99 -39.72 -5.91
C THR A 48 -15.07 -38.70 -6.55
N LYS A 49 -15.47 -37.41 -6.51
CA LYS A 49 -14.56 -36.31 -6.84
C LYS A 49 -13.49 -36.24 -5.75
N VAL A 50 -12.30 -36.78 -6.04
CA VAL A 50 -11.12 -36.61 -5.21
C VAL A 50 -10.70 -35.14 -5.29
N LEU A 51 -10.95 -34.40 -4.21
CA LEU A 51 -10.45 -33.04 -4.05
C LEU A 51 -8.97 -33.11 -3.69
N VAL A 52 -8.09 -32.99 -4.68
CA VAL A 52 -6.64 -32.92 -4.44
C VAL A 52 -6.33 -31.53 -3.89
N LEU A 53 -6.25 -31.43 -2.56
CA LEU A 53 -5.66 -30.26 -1.90
C LEU A 53 -4.16 -30.25 -2.18
N SER A 54 -3.78 -29.63 -3.30
CA SER A 54 -2.40 -29.30 -3.63
C SER A 54 -1.92 -28.17 -2.73
N CYS A 55 -1.58 -28.48 -1.48
CA CYS A 55 -0.81 -27.57 -0.63
C CYS A 55 0.59 -27.40 -1.23
N VAL A 56 0.71 -26.46 -2.17
CA VAL A 56 2.02 -25.87 -2.49
C VAL A 56 2.42 -25.07 -1.26
N ALA A 57 3.19 -25.70 -0.39
CA ALA A 57 3.91 -25.00 0.67
C ALA A 57 4.95 -24.10 0.00
N LEU A 58 4.56 -22.89 -0.42
CA LEU A 58 5.51 -21.78 -0.51
C LEU A 58 6.15 -21.70 0.86
N GLY A 59 7.47 -21.90 0.92
CA GLY A 59 8.21 -21.73 2.15
C GLY A 59 7.93 -20.33 2.67
N ALA A 60 7.31 -20.24 3.84
CA ALA A 60 7.16 -18.96 4.52
C ALA A 60 8.58 -18.46 4.79
N VAL A 61 9.05 -17.51 3.97
CA VAL A 61 10.19 -16.69 4.33
C VAL A 61 9.78 -16.03 5.63
N ALA A 62 10.44 -16.41 6.71
CA ALA A 62 10.25 -15.75 8.00
C ALA A 62 10.74 -14.33 7.82
N VAL A 63 9.81 -13.42 7.49
CA VAL A 63 10.03 -11.98 7.61
C VAL A 63 10.29 -11.75 9.08
N THR A 64 11.56 -11.59 9.44
CA THR A 64 11.95 -11.12 10.76
C THR A 64 11.45 -9.69 10.87
N THR A 65 10.24 -9.54 11.39
CA THR A 65 9.71 -8.25 11.82
C THR A 65 10.65 -7.75 12.91
N VAL A 66 11.42 -6.70 12.59
CA VAL A 66 12.15 -5.95 13.60
C VAL A 66 11.06 -5.25 14.43
N GLY A 67 10.76 -5.82 15.59
CA GLY A 67 9.71 -5.31 16.46
C GLY A 67 10.03 -3.89 16.90
N GLN A 68 9.07 -2.98 16.72
CA GLN A 68 9.17 -1.60 17.20
C GLN A 68 9.56 -1.60 18.69
N THR A 69 10.68 -0.96 19.01
CA THR A 69 11.24 -0.95 20.37
C THR A 69 11.40 0.50 20.81
N LEU A 70 10.71 0.93 21.86
CA LEU A 70 10.94 2.25 22.47
C LEU A 70 12.37 2.28 23.02
N THR A 71 13.19 3.21 22.55
CA THR A 71 14.60 3.32 22.89
C THR A 71 14.93 4.58 23.68
N HIS A 72 14.21 5.68 23.46
CA HIS A 72 14.38 6.93 24.21
C HIS A 72 13.02 7.57 24.52
N ARG A 73 12.88 8.16 25.71
CA ARG A 73 11.65 8.84 26.15
C ARG A 73 11.96 10.04 27.05
N TYR A 74 11.64 11.23 26.55
CA TYR A 74 11.82 12.53 27.22
C TYR A 74 10.44 13.09 27.58
N SER A 75 9.96 12.82 28.80
CA SER A 75 8.61 13.18 29.26
C SER A 75 8.50 14.54 29.96
N PHE A 76 9.58 15.34 29.89
CA PHE A 76 9.73 16.69 30.46
C PHE A 76 9.11 16.93 31.84
N THR A 77 9.05 15.89 32.68
CA THR A 77 8.32 15.92 33.96
C THR A 77 9.04 16.76 35.02
N SER A 78 10.37 16.83 34.94
CA SER A 78 11.23 17.66 35.79
C SER A 78 12.47 18.22 35.08
N ASP A 79 12.94 17.54 34.05
CA ASP A 79 14.13 17.86 33.26
C ASP A 79 14.04 17.19 31.86
N ALA A 80 15.11 17.25 31.07
CA ALA A 80 15.23 16.54 29.80
C ALA A 80 15.85 15.13 29.94
N SER A 81 15.60 14.42 31.04
CA SER A 81 16.12 13.06 31.20
C SER A 81 15.41 12.06 30.27
N ASP A 82 16.21 11.34 29.48
CA ASP A 82 15.77 10.11 28.81
C ASP A 82 15.55 9.01 29.85
N SER A 83 14.28 8.65 30.04
CA SER A 83 13.82 7.64 31.01
C SER A 83 13.94 6.18 30.54
N VAL A 84 14.36 5.95 29.28
CA VAL A 84 14.45 4.60 28.68
C VAL A 84 15.89 4.24 28.29
N GLY A 85 16.56 5.07 27.51
CA GLY A 85 17.89 4.80 26.96
C GLY A 85 19.05 5.42 27.74
N GLY A 86 18.78 6.32 28.69
CA GLY A 86 19.78 7.09 29.44
C GLY A 86 20.49 8.17 28.63
N ALA A 87 20.07 8.44 27.39
CA ALA A 87 20.62 9.49 26.53
C ALA A 87 20.01 10.87 26.88
N HIS A 88 20.21 11.32 28.13
CA HIS A 88 19.62 12.56 28.64
C HIS A 88 19.98 13.78 27.79
N GLY A 89 18.99 14.64 27.53
CA GLY A 89 19.17 15.92 26.86
C GLY A 89 19.55 17.05 27.81
N THR A 90 19.95 18.17 27.24
CA THR A 90 20.32 19.41 27.95
C THR A 90 19.33 20.51 27.60
N LEU A 91 18.80 21.20 28.61
CA LEU A 91 17.96 22.39 28.42
C LEU A 91 18.88 23.60 28.15
N MET A 92 18.76 24.22 26.98
CA MET A 92 19.69 25.26 26.53
C MET A 92 19.14 26.68 26.77
N ASN A 93 20.04 27.64 27.00
CA ASN A 93 19.75 29.08 26.99
C ASN A 93 18.56 29.54 27.87
N GLY A 94 18.32 28.86 28.99
CA GLY A 94 17.23 29.18 29.90
C GLY A 94 15.86 28.64 29.46
N THR A 95 15.81 27.62 28.60
CA THR A 95 14.72 26.63 28.61
C THR A 95 14.57 26.08 30.02
N ILE A 96 13.32 26.01 30.49
CA ILE A 96 12.95 25.41 31.78
C ILE A 96 11.94 24.30 31.57
N VAL A 97 11.80 23.43 32.56
CA VAL A 97 10.60 22.60 32.70
C VAL A 97 9.63 23.32 33.64
N GLN A 98 8.38 23.46 33.20
CA GLN A 98 7.27 23.97 34.00
C GLN A 98 6.02 23.13 33.73
N ASP A 99 5.27 22.79 34.78
CA ASP A 99 3.99 22.07 34.69
C ASP A 99 4.04 20.74 33.88
N GLY A 100 5.21 20.08 33.89
CA GLY A 100 5.48 18.83 33.18
C GLY A 100 5.88 18.99 31.70
N GLN A 101 6.20 20.19 31.26
CA GLN A 101 6.52 20.49 29.86
C GLN A 101 7.80 21.33 29.76
N ALA A 102 8.61 21.13 28.73
CA ALA A 102 9.73 22.01 28.41
C ALA A 102 9.21 23.28 27.72
N VAL A 103 9.52 24.44 28.31
CA VAL A 103 9.07 25.76 27.86
C VAL A 103 10.09 26.34 26.89
N LEU A 104 9.68 26.53 25.64
CA LEU A 104 10.43 27.21 24.59
C LEU A 104 9.75 28.55 24.29
N ASP A 105 9.82 29.48 25.23
CA ASP A 105 9.25 30.84 25.16
C ASP A 105 10.08 31.78 24.27
N ASN A 106 10.46 31.31 23.08
CA ASN A 106 11.12 32.12 22.07
C ASN A 106 10.16 33.21 21.53
N PRO A 107 10.61 34.47 21.35
CA PRO A 107 9.87 35.47 20.61
C PRO A 107 9.61 35.03 19.16
N LEU A 108 8.56 35.56 18.53
CA LEU A 108 8.36 35.38 17.09
C LEU A 108 9.36 36.23 16.30
N GLY A 109 9.90 35.71 15.19
CA GLY A 109 11.00 36.29 14.43
C GLY A 109 12.37 36.13 15.09
N TYR A 110 12.52 35.16 16.00
CA TYR A 110 13.78 34.90 16.71
C TYR A 110 14.52 33.74 16.04
N ASP A 111 15.41 34.09 15.12
CA ASP A 111 16.08 33.13 14.23
C ASP A 111 17.11 32.23 14.93
N SER A 112 17.36 31.05 14.35
CA SER A 112 18.25 30.00 14.89
C SER A 112 19.74 30.38 14.92
N SER A 113 20.13 31.53 14.34
CA SER A 113 21.47 32.12 14.46
C SER A 113 21.66 32.90 15.76
N ASN A 114 20.56 33.30 16.40
CA ASN A 114 20.61 33.98 17.69
C ASN A 114 21.16 33.03 18.78
N PRO A 115 22.23 33.42 19.51
CA PRO A 115 22.84 32.56 20.53
C PRO A 115 21.98 32.36 21.78
N ASP A 116 21.00 33.22 22.05
CA ASP A 116 20.18 33.21 23.26
C ASP A 116 18.84 32.45 23.10
N GLY A 117 18.55 31.90 21.91
CA GLY A 117 17.30 31.17 21.66
C GLY A 117 17.24 29.82 22.37
N LYS A 118 16.04 29.46 22.80
CA LYS A 118 15.74 28.33 23.69
C LYS A 118 15.42 27.05 22.91
N TYR A 119 16.04 25.93 23.30
CA TYR A 119 15.88 24.62 22.68
C TYR A 119 16.33 23.51 23.63
N VAL A 120 16.08 22.25 23.27
CA VAL A 120 16.65 21.08 23.93
C VAL A 120 17.72 20.47 23.03
N ASP A 121 18.91 20.22 23.58
CA ASP A 121 20.04 19.57 22.91
C ASP A 121 20.09 18.09 23.32
N LEU A 122 20.05 17.17 22.36
CA LEU A 122 20.08 15.72 22.58
C LEU A 122 21.48 15.16 22.26
N PRO A 123 21.90 14.04 22.87
CA PRO A 123 23.25 13.50 22.65
C PRO A 123 23.60 13.16 21.20
N ASP A 124 24.88 13.29 20.86
CA ASP A 124 25.46 12.91 19.56
C ASP A 124 25.14 11.46 19.15
N GLY A 125 24.98 11.25 17.84
CA GLY A 125 24.90 9.91 17.24
C GLY A 125 23.66 9.09 17.61
N LEU A 126 22.66 9.69 18.27
CA LEU A 126 21.47 9.02 18.84
C LEU A 126 20.76 8.07 17.87
N LEU A 127 20.70 8.42 16.58
CA LEU A 127 20.02 7.65 15.53
C LEU A 127 20.98 6.93 14.55
N ALA A 128 22.29 6.96 14.79
CA ALA A 128 23.30 6.54 13.80
C ALA A 128 23.24 5.06 13.39
N SER A 129 22.60 4.20 14.19
CA SER A 129 22.41 2.77 13.94
C SER A 129 21.00 2.39 13.47
N TYR A 130 20.12 3.36 13.21
CA TYR A 130 18.71 3.13 12.93
C TYR A 130 18.44 3.11 11.42
N ASP A 131 18.30 1.91 10.85
CA ASP A 131 17.76 1.72 9.49
C ASP A 131 16.26 2.01 9.40
N SER A 132 15.57 2.05 10.55
CA SER A 132 14.15 2.38 10.66
C SER A 132 13.89 3.02 12.02
N VAL A 133 13.03 4.02 12.05
CA VAL A 133 12.79 4.83 13.25
C VAL A 133 11.33 5.27 13.33
N THR A 134 10.87 5.52 14.53
CA THR A 134 9.73 6.42 14.76
C THR A 134 10.17 7.57 15.67
N LEU A 135 9.86 8.79 15.25
CA LEU A 135 10.00 10.00 16.05
C LEU A 135 8.59 10.53 16.34
N GLU A 136 8.19 10.47 17.60
CA GLU A 136 6.85 10.79 18.09
C GLU A 136 6.93 11.93 19.12
N ALA A 137 6.12 12.97 18.95
CA ALA A 137 6.14 14.16 19.80
C ALA A 137 4.73 14.64 20.19
N TRP A 138 4.60 15.17 21.40
CA TRP A 138 3.47 16.03 21.81
C TRP A 138 3.99 17.45 22.05
N LEU A 139 3.41 18.42 21.33
CA LEU A 139 3.77 19.82 21.43
C LEU A 139 2.54 20.74 21.40
N THR A 140 2.62 21.84 22.14
CA THR A 140 1.71 22.98 22.01
C THR A 140 2.48 24.12 21.33
N PRO A 141 2.40 24.27 20.00
CA PRO A 141 3.14 25.32 19.30
C PRO A 141 2.43 26.66 19.45
N TYR A 142 3.20 27.74 19.52
CA TYR A 142 2.72 29.10 19.31
C TYR A 142 3.13 29.52 17.90
N LEU A 143 2.23 29.31 16.93
CA LEU A 143 2.55 29.35 15.50
C LEU A 143 2.77 30.80 15.03
N GLY A 144 4.04 31.13 14.76
CA GLY A 144 4.46 32.32 14.02
C GLY A 144 4.96 31.94 12.62
N ASP A 145 6.25 32.15 12.37
CA ASP A 145 6.85 31.88 11.08
C ASP A 145 6.99 30.37 10.79
N MET A 146 6.81 30.04 9.51
CA MET A 146 6.93 28.68 9.01
C MET A 146 8.42 28.31 8.84
N TRP A 147 8.74 27.03 8.69
CA TRP A 147 10.09 26.44 8.81
C TRP A 147 10.65 26.24 10.21
N THR A 148 10.05 26.84 11.24
CA THR A 148 10.28 26.51 12.65
C THR A 148 10.35 24.99 12.89
N ARG A 149 11.44 24.48 13.48
CA ARG A 149 11.65 23.03 13.66
C ARG A 149 11.02 22.51 14.95
N ILE A 150 10.25 21.43 14.85
CA ILE A 150 9.87 20.60 16.01
C ILE A 150 11.10 19.84 16.48
N TRP A 151 11.80 19.20 15.54
CA TRP A 151 13.11 18.58 15.76
C TRP A 151 13.97 18.65 14.49
N ASP A 152 15.28 18.61 14.65
CA ASP A 152 16.30 18.61 13.59
C ASP A 152 17.51 17.77 14.05
N PHE A 153 17.88 16.75 13.28
CA PHE A 153 19.03 15.87 13.53
C PHE A 153 20.00 15.96 12.36
N GLY A 154 21.23 16.42 12.57
CA GLY A 154 22.19 16.57 11.48
C GLY A 154 23.61 17.00 11.85
N ASP A 155 24.29 17.53 10.86
CA ASP A 155 25.68 18.00 10.89
C ASP A 155 25.82 19.13 9.84
N GLY A 156 25.01 20.16 10.04
CA GLY A 156 24.82 21.28 9.12
C GLY A 156 23.87 20.99 7.95
N THR A 157 23.65 22.00 7.13
CA THR A 157 22.64 22.04 6.05
C THR A 157 22.94 21.16 4.83
N ALA A 158 23.93 20.28 4.91
CA ALA A 158 24.27 19.28 3.90
C ALA A 158 23.95 17.83 4.32
N LYS A 159 23.61 17.61 5.60
CA LYS A 159 23.36 16.29 6.20
C LYS A 159 22.37 16.46 7.36
N TYR A 160 21.10 16.16 7.12
CA TYR A 160 20.03 16.46 8.07
C TYR A 160 18.80 15.57 7.89
N MET A 161 18.01 15.48 8.96
CA MET A 161 16.60 15.12 8.93
C MET A 161 15.85 16.05 9.89
N PHE A 162 14.75 16.66 9.46
CA PHE A 162 13.94 17.52 10.31
C PHE A 162 12.45 17.20 10.21
N LEU A 163 11.68 17.78 11.13
CA LEU A 163 10.25 18.02 11.00
C LEU A 163 9.98 19.48 11.40
N SER A 164 9.41 20.26 10.49
CA SER A 164 8.97 21.64 10.77
C SER A 164 7.49 21.72 11.12
N THR A 165 7.08 22.84 11.70
CA THR A 165 5.68 23.15 11.94
C THR A 165 4.89 23.38 10.65
N GLY A 166 5.58 23.75 9.58
CA GLY A 166 5.11 23.80 8.19
C GLY A 166 6.09 24.52 7.28
N ASN A 167 5.66 24.92 6.07
CA ASN A 167 6.48 25.70 5.13
C ASN A 167 5.71 26.81 4.43
N ASN A 168 6.43 27.75 3.81
CA ASN A 168 5.87 28.94 3.15
C ASN A 168 4.92 28.70 1.94
N THR A 169 4.70 27.45 1.52
CA THR A 169 3.76 27.09 0.43
C THR A 169 2.75 26.00 0.79
N GLN A 170 2.95 25.29 1.92
CA GLN A 170 2.13 24.20 2.41
C GLN A 170 1.94 24.35 3.91
N THR A 171 0.68 24.34 4.32
CA THR A 171 0.24 24.89 5.60
C THR A 171 0.31 23.90 6.77
N GLY A 172 0.75 22.66 6.54
CA GLY A 172 0.90 21.61 7.55
C GLY A 172 2.36 21.18 7.74
N PRO A 173 2.65 20.33 8.74
CA PRO A 173 4.01 19.88 9.04
C PRO A 173 4.73 19.27 7.83
N GLU A 174 6.02 19.61 7.65
CA GLU A 174 6.89 19.03 6.63
C GLU A 174 8.09 18.34 7.26
N SER A 175 8.36 17.10 6.83
CA SER A 175 9.66 16.47 7.07
C SER A 175 10.47 16.45 5.79
N GLU A 176 11.74 16.86 5.88
CA GLU A 176 12.75 16.62 4.85
C GLU A 176 13.90 15.81 5.46
N SER A 177 14.58 15.02 4.63
CA SER A 177 15.87 14.43 4.98
C SER A 177 16.82 14.39 3.79
N VAL A 178 18.09 14.70 4.04
CA VAL A 178 19.22 14.62 3.10
C VAL A 178 20.35 13.85 3.75
N ALA A 179 20.66 12.68 3.19
CA ALA A 179 21.85 11.91 3.53
C ALA A 179 23.02 12.25 2.56
N PRO A 180 24.29 12.10 2.97
CA PRO A 180 25.44 12.42 2.12
C PRO A 180 25.41 11.68 0.77
N GLY A 181 25.51 12.44 -0.32
CA GLY A 181 25.47 11.90 -1.68
C GLY A 181 24.10 11.42 -2.17
N ARG A 182 23.01 11.73 -1.46
CA ARG A 182 21.63 11.40 -1.84
C ARG A 182 20.80 12.64 -2.14
N THR A 183 19.70 12.46 -2.88
CA THR A 183 18.66 13.49 -3.08
C THR A 183 17.78 13.61 -1.85
N SER A 184 17.22 14.80 -1.60
CA SER A 184 16.21 15.01 -0.56
C SER A 184 15.04 14.03 -0.67
N ASN A 185 14.49 13.63 0.48
CA ASN A 185 13.19 12.99 0.59
C ASN A 185 12.28 13.86 1.45
N PHE A 186 10.99 13.90 1.10
CA PHE A 186 10.02 14.82 1.70
C PHE A 186 8.74 14.08 2.12
N LEU A 187 8.08 14.60 3.14
CA LEU A 187 6.68 14.36 3.51
C LEU A 187 6.05 15.73 3.82
N ARG A 188 4.92 16.05 3.21
CA ARG A 188 4.35 17.41 3.12
C ARG A 188 2.86 17.40 3.43
N SER A 189 2.53 17.51 4.72
CA SER A 189 1.15 17.52 5.18
C SER A 189 0.38 18.74 4.63
N ARG A 190 -0.89 18.52 4.29
CA ARG A 190 -1.88 19.60 4.10
C ARG A 190 -2.73 19.86 5.33
N ALA A 191 -2.70 18.96 6.32
CA ALA A 191 -3.41 19.11 7.58
C ALA A 191 -2.63 20.04 8.52
N LEU A 192 -3.32 21.02 9.09
CA LEU A 192 -2.75 22.03 9.97
C LEU A 192 -2.57 21.48 11.38
N MET A 193 -1.48 21.84 12.06
CA MET A 193 -1.49 21.83 13.52
C MET A 193 -2.42 22.91 14.05
N SER A 194 -3.01 22.65 15.20
CA SER A 194 -3.82 23.63 15.94
C SER A 194 -2.87 24.53 16.74
N ASP A 195 -2.90 25.84 16.49
CA ASP A 195 -2.14 26.83 17.27
C ASP A 195 -2.60 26.86 18.73
N SER A 196 -1.65 27.01 19.66
CA SER A 196 -1.88 27.12 21.10
C SER A 196 -2.69 25.95 21.72
N ILE A 197 -2.73 24.80 21.04
CA ILE A 197 -3.34 23.55 21.48
C ILE A 197 -2.30 22.43 21.34
N GLU A 198 -2.34 21.43 22.22
CA GLU A 198 -1.44 20.28 22.10
C GLU A 198 -1.78 19.44 20.85
N ASN A 199 -0.76 19.17 20.03
CA ASN A 199 -0.81 18.31 18.87
C ASN A 199 0.13 17.12 19.09
N HIS A 200 -0.29 15.96 18.59
CA HIS A 200 0.55 14.76 18.49
C HIS A 200 1.04 14.61 17.06
N VAL A 201 2.35 14.50 16.85
CA VAL A 201 2.94 14.36 15.52
C VAL A 201 3.93 13.21 15.49
N VAL A 202 3.86 12.38 14.45
CA VAL A 202 4.68 11.17 14.33
C VAL A 202 5.23 11.03 12.92
N LEU A 203 6.55 10.89 12.81
CA LEU A 203 7.22 10.43 11.60
C LEU A 203 7.64 8.96 11.80
N THR A 204 7.24 8.08 10.88
CA THR A 204 7.81 6.73 10.79
C THR A 204 8.64 6.59 9.52
N ILE A 205 9.81 5.95 9.62
CA ILE A 205 10.69 5.59 8.49
C ILE A 205 10.95 4.09 8.56
N ASN A 206 10.66 3.40 7.46
CA ASN A 206 10.92 1.98 7.24
C ASN A 206 11.92 1.84 6.07
N GLY A 207 13.22 1.77 6.39
CA GLY A 207 14.30 1.65 5.42
C GLY A 207 14.20 0.43 4.50
N PRO A 208 13.98 -0.79 5.02
CA PRO A 208 13.83 -1.98 4.19
C PRO A 208 12.71 -1.89 3.14
N ASN A 209 11.58 -1.25 3.49
CA ASN A 209 10.45 -1.05 2.57
C ASN A 209 10.51 0.29 1.80
N GLN A 210 11.55 1.10 2.00
CA GLN A 210 11.71 2.46 1.44
C GLN A 210 10.46 3.35 1.62
N LEU A 211 9.87 3.28 2.81
CA LEU A 211 8.57 3.88 3.10
C LEU A 211 8.70 4.82 4.30
N ALA A 212 8.20 6.04 4.16
CA ALA A 212 7.99 6.92 5.31
C ALA A 212 6.54 7.44 5.34
N LYS A 213 6.04 7.68 6.56
CA LYS A 213 4.68 8.17 6.81
C LYS A 213 4.71 9.27 7.85
N LEU A 214 3.91 10.32 7.62
CA LEU A 214 3.71 11.41 8.56
C LEU A 214 2.27 11.33 9.10
N TYR A 215 2.15 11.38 10.42
CA TYR A 215 0.88 11.39 11.13
C TYR A 215 0.71 12.66 11.96
N LEU A 216 -0.53 13.13 12.08
CA LEU A 216 -0.92 14.24 12.93
C LEU A 216 -2.22 13.88 13.66
N ASN A 217 -2.23 14.03 14.98
CA ASN A 217 -3.37 13.74 15.87
C ASN A 217 -3.94 12.31 15.65
N GLY A 218 -3.02 11.36 15.51
CA GLY A 218 -3.32 9.95 15.27
C GLY A 218 -3.73 9.58 13.84
N GLU A 219 -3.89 10.54 12.92
CA GLU A 219 -4.30 10.32 11.52
C GLU A 219 -3.11 10.36 10.56
N LEU A 220 -3.14 9.56 9.49
CA LEU A 220 -2.13 9.59 8.42
C LEU A 220 -2.36 10.82 7.54
N VAL A 221 -1.36 11.70 7.42
CA VAL A 221 -1.48 12.98 6.69
C VAL A 221 -0.56 13.09 5.46
N ASP A 222 0.51 12.30 5.38
CA ASP A 222 1.25 12.07 4.13
C ASP A 222 2.00 10.73 4.11
N VAL A 223 2.32 10.23 2.91
CA VAL A 223 3.07 8.99 2.69
C VAL A 223 4.03 9.10 1.51
N ASN A 224 5.26 8.66 1.70
CA ASN A 224 6.28 8.61 0.66
C ASN A 224 6.78 7.16 0.49
N PRO A 225 6.37 6.46 -0.58
CA PRO A 225 6.73 5.06 -0.83
C PRO A 225 8.07 4.89 -1.57
N ASN A 226 8.90 5.94 -1.65
CA ASN A 226 10.25 5.90 -2.23
C ASN A 226 11.26 6.63 -1.31
N TYR A 227 11.06 6.52 0.00
CA TYR A 227 11.88 7.19 1.02
C TYR A 227 13.13 6.35 1.32
N THR A 228 14.30 6.87 0.95
CA THR A 228 15.58 6.15 0.98
C THR A 228 16.62 6.72 1.96
N ASN A 229 16.36 7.89 2.54
CA ASN A 229 17.25 8.53 3.51
C ASN A 229 16.92 8.05 4.94
N THR A 230 17.45 6.88 5.33
CA THR A 230 17.34 6.37 6.72
C THR A 230 18.26 7.16 7.66
N PRO A 231 17.98 7.20 8.98
CA PRO A 231 18.91 7.80 9.95
C PRO A 231 20.33 7.20 9.89
N ALA A 232 20.45 5.88 9.73
CA ALA A 232 21.74 5.22 9.50
C ALA A 232 22.46 5.71 8.22
N ALA A 233 21.73 6.18 7.20
CA ALA A 233 22.33 6.78 6.00
C ALA A 233 22.86 8.21 6.24
N LEU A 234 22.36 8.95 7.24
CA LEU A 234 22.97 10.21 7.71
C LEU A 234 24.26 9.94 8.50
N GLY A 235 24.34 8.78 9.18
CA GLY A 235 25.44 8.41 10.07
C GLY A 235 25.37 9.15 11.41
N SER A 236 26.52 9.42 12.04
CA SER A 236 26.56 10.15 13.31
C SER A 236 26.25 11.64 13.10
N THR A 237 25.30 12.17 13.86
CA THR A 237 24.86 13.58 13.86
C THR A 237 25.23 14.24 15.19
N THR A 238 25.52 15.55 15.17
CA THR A 238 25.96 16.35 16.33
C THR A 238 25.04 17.53 16.64
N ASN A 239 24.16 17.88 15.71
CA ASN A 239 23.10 18.87 15.91
C ASN A 239 21.80 18.09 16.05
N ASN A 240 21.47 17.66 17.27
CA ASN A 240 20.30 16.82 17.54
C ASN A 240 19.34 17.60 18.44
N TRP A 241 18.52 18.46 17.85
CA TRP A 241 17.81 19.50 18.58
C TRP A 241 16.30 19.32 18.55
N LEU A 242 15.65 19.69 19.65
CA LEU A 242 14.21 19.94 19.71
C LEU A 242 13.99 21.45 19.79
N GLY A 243 13.28 22.02 18.81
CA GLY A 243 12.96 23.45 18.78
C GLY A 243 13.96 24.38 18.09
N ARG A 244 14.99 23.88 17.38
CA ARG A 244 16.02 24.69 16.70
C ARG A 244 16.28 24.21 15.28
N SER A 245 16.54 25.13 14.35
CA SER A 245 16.95 24.82 12.97
C SER A 245 18.46 24.82 12.77
N GLN A 246 18.95 23.92 11.91
CA GLN A 246 20.30 24.01 11.36
C GLN A 246 20.50 25.14 10.34
N TRP A 247 19.42 25.74 9.84
CA TRP A 247 19.47 26.99 9.08
C TRP A 247 19.27 28.16 10.03
N GLY A 248 20.32 28.96 10.21
CA GLY A 248 20.29 30.10 11.14
C GLY A 248 19.25 31.17 10.81
N GLY A 249 18.63 31.15 9.63
CA GLY A 249 17.56 32.09 9.24
C GLY A 249 16.14 31.59 9.48
N ASP A 250 15.95 30.37 10.00
CA ASP A 250 14.63 29.90 10.43
C ASP A 250 14.44 30.15 11.93
N ASP A 251 13.23 30.51 12.34
CA ASP A 251 12.86 30.74 13.74
C ASP A 251 13.09 29.51 14.65
N TYR A 252 13.47 29.79 15.89
CA TYR A 252 13.34 28.84 16.99
C TYR A 252 11.86 28.53 17.26
N LEU A 253 11.57 27.33 17.78
CA LEU A 253 10.21 26.97 18.19
C LEU A 253 9.75 27.82 19.37
N SER A 254 8.69 28.59 19.16
CA SER A 254 7.88 29.14 20.24
C SER A 254 6.80 28.11 20.62
N GLY A 255 6.75 27.69 21.88
CA GLY A 255 5.78 26.70 22.35
C GLY A 255 6.23 25.86 23.55
N LEU A 256 5.49 24.77 23.78
CA LEU A 256 5.71 23.81 24.87
C LEU A 256 5.92 22.40 24.29
N LEU A 257 6.91 21.67 24.79
CA LEU A 257 7.11 20.24 24.49
C LEU A 257 6.70 19.41 25.70
N ASN A 258 5.76 18.47 25.54
CA ASN A 258 5.27 17.62 26.62
C ASN A 258 6.00 16.28 26.65
N GLU A 259 6.17 15.65 25.49
CA GLU A 259 6.76 14.32 25.40
C GLU A 259 7.46 14.15 24.04
N PHE A 260 8.66 13.55 24.06
CA PHE A 260 9.37 13.13 22.84
C PHE A 260 9.86 11.69 22.97
N ARG A 261 9.50 10.84 22.00
CA ARG A 261 9.77 9.40 22.00
C ARG A 261 10.46 8.99 20.72
N ILE A 262 11.47 8.13 20.88
CA ILE A 262 12.21 7.52 19.78
C ILE A 262 12.01 6.00 19.87
N TYR A 263 11.61 5.39 18.76
CA TYR A 263 11.52 3.94 18.61
C TYR A 263 12.48 3.45 17.54
N ASN A 264 13.19 2.35 17.80
CA ASN A 264 13.85 1.58 16.76
C ASN A 264 12.79 0.74 16.02
N GLY A 265 12.58 1.05 14.75
CA GLY A 265 11.49 0.51 13.92
C GLY A 265 10.29 1.47 13.74
N PRO A 266 9.49 1.26 12.68
CA PRO A 266 8.32 2.08 12.39
C PRO A 266 7.11 1.61 13.21
N LEU A 267 6.40 2.53 13.86
CA LEU A 267 5.08 2.26 14.43
C LEU A 267 4.04 2.00 13.32
N ASP A 268 3.09 1.10 13.59
CA ASP A 268 1.90 0.95 12.74
C ASP A 268 0.80 1.97 13.10
N ALA A 269 -0.16 2.15 12.18
CA ALA A 269 -1.24 3.13 12.35
C ALA A 269 -2.07 2.85 13.62
N LEU A 270 -2.25 1.57 13.98
CA LEU A 270 -2.94 1.15 15.19
C LEU A 270 -2.23 1.68 16.44
N ARG A 271 -0.91 1.54 16.53
CA ARG A 271 -0.15 2.06 17.67
C ARG A 271 -0.14 3.58 17.72
N VAL A 272 0.04 4.25 16.58
CA VAL A 272 0.03 5.71 16.49
C VAL A 272 -1.32 6.27 16.96
N LYS A 273 -2.44 5.70 16.50
CA LYS A 273 -3.78 6.12 16.92
C LYS A 273 -4.04 5.84 18.41
N ALA A 274 -3.58 4.70 18.93
CA ALA A 274 -3.73 4.37 20.34
C ALA A 274 -2.88 5.27 21.25
N ASN A 275 -1.65 5.59 20.85
CA ASN A 275 -0.79 6.55 21.56
C ASN A 275 -1.46 7.93 21.60
N TYR A 276 -1.97 8.43 20.48
CA TYR A 276 -2.71 9.70 20.42
C TYR A 276 -3.84 9.77 21.45
N LEU A 277 -4.71 8.75 21.49
CA LEU A 277 -5.85 8.71 22.40
C LEU A 277 -5.46 8.48 23.88
N ALA A 278 -4.31 7.85 24.15
CA ALA A 278 -3.80 7.63 25.50
C ALA A 278 -3.01 8.83 26.05
N GLY A 279 -2.61 9.78 25.18
CA GLY A 279 -1.90 11.00 25.56
C GLY A 279 -0.39 10.82 25.84
N PRO A 280 0.29 11.93 26.14
CA PRO A 280 1.75 11.97 26.31
C PRO A 280 2.26 11.10 27.47
N ASP A 281 1.50 10.94 28.55
CA ASP A 281 1.96 10.17 29.72
C ASP A 281 1.99 8.65 29.49
N THR A 282 1.21 8.13 28.55
CA THR A 282 0.94 6.68 28.43
C THR A 282 1.55 6.08 27.16
N ILE A 283 2.26 4.95 27.30
CA ILE A 283 2.62 4.08 26.17
C ILE A 283 1.44 3.14 25.92
N ALA A 284 0.68 3.35 24.84
CA ALA A 284 -0.51 2.55 24.57
C ALA A 284 -0.14 1.14 24.09
N THR A 285 -0.89 0.13 24.55
CA THR A 285 -0.78 -1.26 24.09
C THR A 285 -2.16 -1.80 23.67
N PRO A 286 -2.73 -1.34 22.54
CA PRO A 286 -4.02 -1.78 22.05
C PRO A 286 -4.06 -3.29 21.82
N THR A 287 -5.09 -3.96 22.32
CA THR A 287 -5.39 -5.36 22.03
C THR A 287 -6.41 -5.41 20.90
N VAL A 288 -6.03 -5.94 19.73
CA VAL A 288 -6.98 -6.13 18.62
C VAL A 288 -7.99 -7.21 19.00
N THR A 289 -9.27 -6.85 19.02
CA THR A 289 -10.39 -7.70 19.42
C THR A 289 -11.10 -8.32 18.21
N ASN A 290 -11.10 -7.64 17.07
CA ASN A 290 -11.70 -8.11 15.81
C ASN A 290 -11.02 -7.46 14.59
N ILE A 291 -11.13 -8.11 13.43
CA ILE A 291 -10.73 -7.52 12.14
C ILE A 291 -11.86 -7.64 11.11
N GLN A 292 -11.97 -6.67 10.21
CA GLN A 292 -12.95 -6.64 9.13
C GLN A 292 -12.28 -6.39 7.79
N LEU A 293 -12.36 -7.38 6.89
CA LEU A 293 -11.87 -7.26 5.52
C LEU A 293 -12.92 -6.60 4.64
N LEU A 294 -12.67 -5.36 4.23
CA LEU A 294 -13.49 -4.59 3.30
C LEU A 294 -12.97 -4.77 1.87
N VAL A 295 -13.77 -5.44 1.04
CA VAL A 295 -13.47 -5.61 -0.39
C VAL A 295 -14.59 -5.02 -1.24
N ARG A 296 -14.26 -3.99 -2.02
CA ARG A 296 -15.12 -3.58 -3.14
C ARG A 296 -15.02 -4.65 -4.22
N TYR A 297 -16.14 -5.13 -4.75
CA TYR A 297 -16.20 -6.11 -5.83
C TYR A 297 -17.45 -5.85 -6.73
N PRO A 298 -17.55 -6.39 -7.95
CA PRO A 298 -16.64 -7.33 -8.62
C PRO A 298 -15.24 -6.75 -8.92
N PHE A 299 -14.29 -7.63 -9.22
CA PHE A 299 -13.03 -7.31 -9.89
C PHE A 299 -13.15 -7.57 -11.39
N TYR A 300 -12.29 -6.94 -12.17
CA TYR A 300 -12.17 -7.19 -13.61
C TYR A 300 -10.79 -7.76 -13.93
N ILE A 301 -10.71 -8.68 -14.89
CA ILE A 301 -9.44 -9.34 -15.26
C ILE A 301 -8.40 -8.30 -15.66
N GLY A 302 -7.22 -8.36 -15.04
CA GLY A 302 -6.10 -7.45 -15.31
C GLY A 302 -6.18 -6.06 -14.67
N PHE A 303 -7.24 -5.73 -13.92
CA PHE A 303 -7.39 -4.43 -13.24
C PHE A 303 -7.08 -4.56 -11.73
N PRO A 304 -5.88 -4.16 -11.28
CA PRO A 304 -5.50 -4.26 -9.87
C PRO A 304 -6.26 -3.24 -8.99
N ARG A 305 -6.63 -3.62 -7.77
CA ARG A 305 -7.22 -2.73 -6.76
C ARG A 305 -6.86 -3.19 -5.33
N PRO A 306 -6.52 -2.29 -4.40
CA PRO A 306 -6.29 -2.67 -3.00
C PRO A 306 -7.57 -3.13 -2.29
N VAL A 307 -7.40 -3.95 -1.25
CA VAL A 307 -8.41 -4.19 -0.21
C VAL A 307 -8.10 -3.35 1.03
N GLU A 308 -9.08 -3.20 1.90
CA GLU A 308 -8.95 -2.51 3.18
C GLU A 308 -9.19 -3.52 4.32
N LEU A 309 -8.35 -3.52 5.35
CA LEU A 309 -8.47 -4.39 6.53
C LEU A 309 -8.51 -3.51 7.78
N LEU A 310 -9.70 -3.39 8.35
CA LEU A 310 -9.95 -2.63 9.56
C LEU A 310 -9.68 -3.48 10.80
N ALA A 311 -8.97 -2.92 11.79
CA ALA A 311 -8.76 -3.50 13.11
C ALA A 311 -9.57 -2.75 14.17
N TYR A 312 -10.32 -3.49 14.98
CA TYR A 312 -10.97 -3.02 16.19
C TYR A 312 -10.10 -3.37 17.39
N ALA A 313 -9.89 -2.43 18.31
CA ALA A 313 -9.12 -2.66 19.52
C ALA A 313 -9.83 -2.13 20.77
N ASP A 314 -9.51 -2.71 21.92
CA ASP A 314 -10.05 -2.36 23.24
C ASP A 314 -9.93 -0.87 23.61
N SER A 315 -8.85 -0.21 23.19
CA SER A 315 -8.58 1.21 23.47
C SER A 315 -9.10 2.18 22.39
N LEU A 316 -9.83 1.72 21.37
CA LEU A 316 -10.23 2.53 20.22
C LEU A 316 -11.76 2.53 20.03
N ALA A 317 -12.35 3.72 19.85
CA ALA A 317 -13.78 3.86 19.57
C ALA A 317 -14.13 3.55 18.11
N GLU A 318 -13.25 3.94 17.19
CA GLU A 318 -13.36 3.67 15.74
C GLU A 318 -12.23 2.72 15.32
N PRO A 319 -12.46 1.84 14.32
CA PRO A 319 -11.42 0.96 13.82
C PRO A 319 -10.36 1.71 13.02
N VAL A 320 -9.16 1.11 12.93
CA VAL A 320 -8.03 1.66 12.17
C VAL A 320 -7.72 0.75 10.97
N ASP A 321 -7.45 1.35 9.82
CA ASP A 321 -6.91 0.61 8.66
C ASP A 321 -5.49 0.11 8.97
N ILE A 322 -5.32 -1.21 8.92
CA ILE A 322 -4.05 -1.91 9.11
C ILE A 322 -3.58 -2.63 7.84
N SER A 323 -4.15 -2.34 6.67
CA SER A 323 -3.86 -3.04 5.40
C SER A 323 -2.39 -3.07 5.01
N ASP A 324 -1.63 -2.06 5.43
CA ASP A 324 -0.21 -1.91 5.17
C ASP A 324 0.70 -2.37 6.34
N SER A 325 0.12 -2.91 7.42
CA SER A 325 0.87 -3.45 8.55
C SER A 325 1.58 -4.74 8.15
N PRO A 326 2.89 -4.89 8.42
CA PRO A 326 3.66 -6.09 8.07
C PRO A 326 3.23 -7.34 8.87
N ALA A 327 2.37 -7.19 9.88
CA ALA A 327 1.75 -8.29 10.60
C ALA A 327 0.49 -8.84 9.92
N VAL A 328 -0.02 -8.20 8.87
CA VAL A 328 -1.12 -8.72 8.04
C VAL A 328 -0.57 -9.71 7.02
N THR A 329 -1.29 -10.83 6.86
CA THR A 329 -1.07 -11.75 5.74
C THR A 329 -2.35 -11.95 4.94
N TYR A 330 -2.19 -12.05 3.62
CA TYR A 330 -3.29 -12.24 2.67
C TYR A 330 -3.13 -13.56 1.92
N SER A 331 -4.25 -14.23 1.65
CA SER A 331 -4.30 -15.44 0.82
C SER A 331 -5.62 -15.55 0.06
N VAL A 332 -5.67 -16.45 -0.93
CA VAL A 332 -6.84 -16.67 -1.80
C VAL A 332 -7.09 -18.17 -1.90
N GLU A 333 -8.36 -18.60 -1.79
CA GLU A 333 -8.73 -20.03 -1.84
C GLU A 333 -8.49 -20.65 -3.23
N ASP A 334 -8.80 -19.92 -4.32
CA ASP A 334 -8.45 -20.30 -5.69
C ASP A 334 -7.56 -19.24 -6.37
N PRO A 335 -6.24 -19.47 -6.47
CA PRO A 335 -5.29 -18.53 -7.07
C PRO A 335 -5.33 -18.51 -8.61
N ASN A 336 -6.15 -19.36 -9.26
CA ASN A 336 -6.35 -19.30 -10.72
C ASN A 336 -7.38 -18.23 -11.13
N ILE A 337 -8.27 -17.86 -10.21
CA ILE A 337 -9.30 -16.83 -10.40
C ILE A 337 -8.72 -15.44 -10.08
N LEU A 338 -7.91 -15.34 -9.03
CA LEU A 338 -7.51 -14.06 -8.43
C LEU A 338 -6.18 -14.21 -7.66
N GLN A 339 -5.32 -13.20 -7.74
CA GLN A 339 -4.12 -13.08 -6.90
C GLN A 339 -4.21 -11.85 -6.00
N ILE A 340 -3.54 -11.90 -4.85
CA ILE A 340 -3.37 -10.77 -3.91
C ILE A 340 -1.89 -10.64 -3.55
N SER A 341 -1.37 -9.42 -3.51
CA SER A 341 -0.01 -9.14 -3.06
C SER A 341 0.07 -9.08 -1.53
N SER A 342 1.28 -9.08 -0.98
CA SER A 342 1.51 -8.82 0.46
C SER A 342 1.02 -7.44 0.91
N ALA A 343 0.92 -6.47 -0.01
CA ALA A 343 0.38 -5.13 0.23
C ALA A 343 -1.15 -5.03 -0.03
N GLY A 344 -1.87 -6.16 -0.02
CA GLY A 344 -3.32 -6.18 -0.21
C GLY A 344 -3.82 -5.83 -1.61
N VAL A 345 -2.94 -5.71 -2.62
CA VAL A 345 -3.35 -5.38 -4.00
C VAL A 345 -3.83 -6.62 -4.72
N VAL A 346 -5.10 -6.62 -5.11
CA VAL A 346 -5.79 -7.73 -5.76
C VAL A 346 -5.83 -7.57 -7.27
N THR A 347 -5.47 -8.61 -8.01
CA THR A 347 -5.58 -8.71 -9.48
C THR A 347 -6.44 -9.89 -9.87
N GLY A 348 -7.51 -9.66 -10.63
CA GLY A 348 -8.33 -10.72 -11.24
C GLY A 348 -7.62 -11.37 -12.43
N LEU A 349 -7.69 -12.70 -12.54
CA LEU A 349 -7.02 -13.49 -13.57
C LEU A 349 -7.98 -14.23 -14.51
N ALA A 350 -9.07 -14.77 -13.97
CA ALA A 350 -10.08 -15.50 -14.72
C ALA A 350 -11.48 -15.23 -14.17
N GLU A 351 -12.51 -15.35 -15.01
CA GLU A 351 -13.91 -15.20 -14.60
C GLU A 351 -14.29 -16.30 -13.60
N GLY A 352 -14.90 -15.91 -12.47
CA GLY A 352 -15.28 -16.87 -11.43
C GLY A 352 -15.55 -16.21 -10.07
N THR A 353 -15.72 -17.07 -9.05
CA THR A 353 -15.92 -16.66 -7.66
C THR A 353 -14.90 -17.36 -6.78
N THR A 354 -14.24 -16.62 -5.90
CA THR A 354 -13.23 -17.12 -4.96
C THR A 354 -13.32 -16.36 -3.64
N ARG A 355 -12.45 -16.66 -2.68
CA ARG A 355 -12.44 -16.05 -1.34
C ARG A 355 -11.07 -15.49 -1.03
N ILE A 356 -11.04 -14.24 -0.59
CA ILE A 356 -9.85 -13.56 -0.05
C ILE A 356 -9.89 -13.73 1.47
N ILE A 357 -8.80 -14.23 2.03
CA ILE A 357 -8.62 -14.41 3.47
C ILE A 357 -7.52 -13.46 3.93
N ALA A 358 -7.83 -12.62 4.92
CA ALA A 358 -6.87 -11.79 5.62
C ALA A 358 -6.68 -12.32 7.05
N GLN A 359 -5.45 -12.31 7.56
CA GLN A 359 -5.12 -12.74 8.92
C GLN A 359 -4.24 -11.69 9.61
N TYR A 360 -4.48 -11.48 10.90
CA TYR A 360 -3.67 -10.64 11.78
C TYR A 360 -3.57 -11.32 13.15
N GLY A 361 -2.36 -11.79 13.51
CA GLY A 361 -2.18 -12.66 14.68
C GLY A 361 -3.03 -13.93 14.58
N SER A 362 -3.90 -14.17 15.57
CA SER A 362 -4.85 -15.29 15.58
C SER A 362 -6.21 -14.97 14.95
N LEU A 363 -6.44 -13.74 14.50
CA LEU A 363 -7.71 -13.31 13.91
C LEU A 363 -7.71 -13.52 12.40
N SER A 364 -8.87 -13.85 11.84
CA SER A 364 -9.05 -14.01 10.39
C SER A 364 -10.39 -13.43 9.94
N ALA A 365 -10.36 -12.68 8.83
CA ALA A 365 -11.54 -12.25 8.09
C ALA A 365 -11.51 -12.87 6.69
N THR A 366 -12.68 -13.21 6.15
CA THR A 366 -12.79 -13.81 4.80
C THR A 366 -13.93 -13.21 4.02
N GLN A 367 -13.66 -12.75 2.81
CA GLN A 367 -14.64 -12.17 1.90
C GLN A 367 -14.73 -12.97 0.60
N THR A 368 -15.93 -13.43 0.26
CA THR A 368 -16.22 -14.01 -1.05
C THR A 368 -16.32 -12.89 -2.10
N VAL A 369 -15.64 -13.06 -3.23
CA VAL A 369 -15.52 -12.06 -4.29
C VAL A 369 -15.72 -12.68 -5.68
N GLN A 370 -16.22 -11.88 -6.62
CA GLN A 370 -16.40 -12.27 -8.01
C GLN A 370 -15.40 -11.53 -8.91
N VAL A 371 -14.84 -12.25 -9.89
CA VAL A 371 -14.05 -11.71 -11.00
C VAL A 371 -14.86 -11.84 -12.28
N LEU A 372 -14.91 -10.77 -13.08
CA LEU A 372 -15.64 -10.70 -14.35
C LEU A 372 -14.67 -10.37 -15.50
N ASP A 373 -14.94 -10.91 -16.69
CA ASP A 373 -14.24 -10.51 -17.92
C ASP A 373 -14.96 -9.33 -18.58
N GLN A 374 -14.42 -8.12 -18.41
CA GLN A 374 -14.92 -6.92 -19.09
C GLN A 374 -14.38 -6.83 -20.52
N LYS A 375 -14.92 -7.67 -21.40
CA LYS A 375 -14.55 -7.70 -22.83
C LYS A 375 -14.81 -6.36 -23.49
N ALA A 376 -13.76 -5.71 -23.97
CA ALA A 376 -13.87 -4.57 -24.88
C ALA A 376 -14.48 -5.04 -26.21
N VAL A 377 -15.73 -4.66 -26.47
CA VAL A 377 -16.39 -4.94 -27.75
C VAL A 377 -16.10 -3.78 -28.70
N LEU A 378 -15.37 -4.07 -29.78
CA LEU A 378 -15.23 -3.15 -30.91
C LEU A 378 -16.64 -2.86 -31.46
N ARG A 379 -17.12 -1.62 -31.33
CA ARG A 379 -18.45 -1.22 -31.82
C ARG A 379 -18.43 -0.58 -33.21
N HIS A 380 -17.32 0.04 -33.60
CA HIS A 380 -17.16 0.72 -34.88
C HIS A 380 -15.75 0.48 -35.42
N ARG A 381 -15.61 0.31 -36.74
CA ARG A 381 -14.29 0.20 -37.40
C ARG A 381 -14.33 0.81 -38.80
N TYR A 382 -13.65 1.93 -38.94
CA TYR A 382 -13.40 2.60 -40.20
C TYR A 382 -12.00 2.22 -40.68
N SER A 383 -11.89 1.49 -41.79
CA SER A 383 -10.59 1.02 -42.31
C SER A 383 -9.92 1.98 -43.28
N PHE A 384 -10.69 2.90 -43.89
CA PHE A 384 -10.24 3.86 -44.92
C PHE A 384 -9.52 3.23 -46.10
N THR A 385 -9.76 1.94 -46.36
CA THR A 385 -9.14 1.18 -47.47
C THR A 385 -9.66 1.62 -48.82
N THR A 386 -10.95 1.96 -48.90
CA THR A 386 -11.67 2.35 -50.12
C THR A 386 -12.74 3.40 -49.86
N ASP A 387 -13.36 3.39 -48.68
CA ASP A 387 -14.41 4.31 -48.26
C ASP A 387 -14.31 4.58 -46.74
N ALA A 388 -15.19 5.45 -46.23
CA ALA A 388 -15.36 5.69 -44.80
C ALA A 388 -16.45 4.78 -44.19
N SER A 389 -16.62 3.55 -44.69
CA SER A 389 -17.60 2.62 -44.14
C SER A 389 -17.20 2.13 -42.74
N ASP A 390 -18.16 2.20 -41.81
CA ASP A 390 -18.10 1.45 -40.57
C ASP A 390 -18.36 -0.03 -40.82
N SER A 391 -17.30 -0.83 -40.81
CA SER A 391 -17.31 -2.27 -41.03
C SER A 391 -17.83 -3.10 -39.85
N VAL A 392 -18.19 -2.47 -38.72
CA VAL A 392 -18.62 -3.18 -37.50
C VAL A 392 -19.96 -2.68 -36.94
N GLY A 393 -20.13 -1.37 -36.79
CA GLY A 393 -21.34 -0.78 -36.20
C GLY A 393 -22.39 -0.29 -37.19
N GLY A 394 -22.12 -0.37 -38.50
CA GLY A 394 -23.00 0.11 -39.57
C GLY A 394 -23.17 1.63 -39.66
N GLN A 395 -22.56 2.41 -38.75
CA GLN A 395 -22.64 3.87 -38.73
C GLN A 395 -21.59 4.46 -39.70
N HIS A 396 -21.79 4.23 -41.00
CA HIS A 396 -20.87 4.69 -42.03
C HIS A 396 -20.65 6.20 -41.97
N GLY A 397 -19.39 6.61 -42.12
CA GLY A 397 -19.02 8.00 -42.29
C GLY A 397 -19.13 8.43 -43.75
N THR A 398 -19.40 9.71 -43.97
CA THR A 398 -19.42 10.33 -45.29
C THR A 398 -18.21 11.25 -45.40
N LEU A 399 -17.43 11.08 -46.46
CA LEU A 399 -16.37 12.04 -46.84
C LEU A 399 -17.03 13.32 -47.36
N ALA A 400 -16.58 14.49 -46.88
CA ALA A 400 -17.07 15.79 -47.35
C ALA A 400 -15.94 16.84 -47.39
N GLY A 401 -16.13 17.90 -48.17
CA GLY A 401 -15.10 18.91 -48.45
C GLY A 401 -14.01 18.35 -49.37
N ASP A 402 -12.74 18.58 -49.04
CA ASP A 402 -11.58 18.00 -49.74
C ASP A 402 -11.25 16.55 -49.33
N ALA A 403 -11.96 16.00 -48.34
CA ALA A 403 -11.66 14.69 -47.76
C ALA A 403 -11.78 13.57 -48.80
N GLN A 404 -10.68 12.83 -48.98
CA GLN A 404 -10.57 11.77 -49.98
C GLN A 404 -9.75 10.59 -49.45
N ILE A 405 -9.94 9.40 -50.02
CA ILE A 405 -9.15 8.22 -49.67
C ILE A 405 -8.11 7.96 -50.75
N ILE A 406 -6.83 8.04 -50.37
CA ILE A 406 -5.68 7.82 -51.24
C ILE A 406 -4.79 6.77 -50.58
N GLY A 407 -4.43 5.71 -51.31
CA GLY A 407 -3.48 4.69 -50.84
C GLY A 407 -3.92 3.92 -49.59
N GLY A 408 -5.21 3.86 -49.28
CA GLY A 408 -5.74 3.23 -48.06
C GLY A 408 -5.65 4.12 -46.81
N GLN A 409 -5.51 5.44 -46.98
CA GLN A 409 -5.55 6.44 -45.91
C GLN A 409 -6.59 7.50 -46.27
N VAL A 410 -7.27 8.05 -45.25
CA VAL A 410 -8.03 9.29 -45.43
C VAL A 410 -7.06 10.48 -45.44
N VAL A 411 -7.19 11.32 -46.45
CA VAL A 411 -6.45 12.58 -46.64
C VAL A 411 -7.45 13.73 -46.47
N MET A 412 -7.08 14.70 -45.64
CA MET A 412 -7.82 15.95 -45.38
C MET A 412 -6.78 17.06 -45.32
N ASP A 413 -6.77 17.96 -46.30
CA ASP A 413 -5.71 18.98 -46.48
C ASP A 413 -6.08 20.37 -45.94
N GLY A 414 -7.31 20.56 -45.45
CA GLY A 414 -7.63 21.68 -44.55
C GLY A 414 -9.11 22.07 -44.46
N SER A 415 -9.98 21.54 -45.33
CA SER A 415 -11.40 21.90 -45.39
C SER A 415 -12.38 20.71 -45.35
N GLY A 416 -11.89 19.47 -45.36
CA GLY A 416 -12.70 18.25 -45.34
C GLY A 416 -12.97 17.61 -43.97
N CYS A 417 -13.96 16.73 -43.92
CA CYS A 417 -14.29 15.87 -42.78
C CYS A 417 -14.61 14.43 -43.20
N ILE A 418 -14.54 13.52 -42.23
CA ILE A 418 -15.45 12.36 -42.16
C ILE A 418 -16.59 12.73 -41.22
N CYS A 419 -17.79 12.87 -41.76
CA CYS A 419 -18.96 13.32 -41.02
C CYS A 419 -20.00 12.17 -40.86
N GLY A 420 -20.67 12.10 -39.71
CA GLY A 420 -21.67 11.06 -39.42
C GLY A 420 -23.01 11.30 -40.12
N SER A 421 -23.84 10.25 -40.26
CA SER A 421 -25.11 10.26 -41.00
C SER A 421 -26.22 11.19 -40.45
N THR A 422 -26.00 11.83 -39.29
CA THR A 422 -26.88 12.86 -38.71
C THR A 422 -26.16 14.19 -38.49
N ALA A 423 -25.03 14.43 -39.15
CA ALA A 423 -24.35 15.72 -39.16
C ALA A 423 -25.20 16.77 -39.89
N VAL A 424 -26.09 17.45 -39.16
CA VAL A 424 -26.60 18.75 -39.57
C VAL A 424 -25.37 19.65 -39.76
N PRO A 425 -25.16 20.28 -40.93
CA PRO A 425 -23.97 21.08 -41.17
C PRO A 425 -23.90 22.20 -40.14
N PHE A 426 -22.73 22.32 -39.50
CA PHE A 426 -22.45 23.38 -38.53
C PHE A 426 -22.30 24.71 -39.29
N SER A 427 -23.41 25.32 -39.69
CA SER A 427 -23.42 26.68 -40.22
C SER A 427 -22.78 27.58 -39.18
N ALA A 428 -21.76 28.34 -39.60
CA ALA A 428 -20.90 29.11 -38.72
C ALA A 428 -21.70 29.84 -37.62
N TYR A 429 -21.36 29.55 -36.37
CA TYR A 429 -21.77 30.40 -35.26
C TYR A 429 -20.98 31.71 -35.41
N GLU A 430 -21.60 32.74 -35.98
CA GLU A 430 -21.03 34.08 -35.97
C GLU A 430 -20.80 34.47 -34.51
N TYR A 431 -19.56 34.77 -34.14
CA TYR A 431 -19.23 35.32 -32.84
C TYR A 431 -19.91 36.68 -32.68
N PRO A 432 -20.88 36.85 -31.76
CA PRO A 432 -21.42 38.17 -31.47
C PRO A 432 -20.35 38.92 -30.68
N THR A 433 -19.77 39.95 -31.28
CA THR A 433 -18.81 40.85 -30.63
C THR A 433 -19.50 41.73 -29.59
N GLN A 434 -19.92 41.16 -28.47
CA GLN A 434 -20.32 41.95 -27.30
C GLN A 434 -19.09 42.53 -26.61
N ARG A 435 -18.89 43.83 -26.80
CA ARG A 435 -18.19 44.66 -25.82
C ARG A 435 -18.86 44.50 -24.46
N ARG A 436 -18.06 44.52 -23.39
CA ARG A 436 -18.51 45.06 -22.11
C ARG A 436 -17.56 46.17 -21.71
N ASP A 437 -18.11 47.36 -21.74
CA ASP A 437 -17.74 48.41 -20.81
C ASP A 437 -18.24 47.99 -19.40
N ILE A 438 -17.55 48.53 -18.39
CA ILE A 438 -17.65 48.35 -16.91
C ILE A 438 -16.63 47.35 -16.35
#